data_AF-A0A935XGW2-F1
#
_entry.id   AF-A0A935XGW2-F1
#
_cell.length_a   1.000
_cell.length_b   1.000
_cell.length_c   1.000
_cell.angle_alpha   90.00
_cell.angle_beta   90.00
_cell.angle_gamma   90.00
#
_symmetry.space_group_name_H-M   'P 1'
#
loop_
_entity.id
_entity.type
_entity.pdbx_description
1 polymer ?
#
loop_
_entity_poly.entity_id
_entity_poly.type
_entity_poly.pdbx_seq_one_letter_code
_entity_poly.pdbx_strand_id
1 'polypeptide(L)'
;MRLMTMLAGAAATTLLAACHRTPPSVLRAAPGALDAPAPDSFVVRFETTKGDIDLMLHRDWAPRGADRIHGLVRHGAYDGVRFFRAVPNFVVQFGLSGDPAISAELKDRRISDDSVRRSNVRGTLSFAAAGPNTRTAQLFINLKDNQRLDRLGFAVVGQVVAGMEVVDALYTGYGEGAPRGQGPTQDRIAKEGEAYLAADFPRLDQIRRARVVRSFTGKR
;
A
#
# COMPACT_ATOMS: atom_id res chain seq x y z
N MET A 1 -39.14 -71.74 -9.03
CA MET A 1 -38.19 -71.51 -7.94
C MET A 1 -36.99 -70.73 -8.48
N ARG A 2 -37.04 -69.39 -8.42
CA ARG A 2 -35.98 -68.46 -8.00
C ARG A 2 -36.38 -67.03 -8.39
N LEU A 3 -36.48 -66.23 -7.34
CA LEU A 3 -36.87 -64.84 -7.25
C LEU A 3 -35.67 -63.96 -7.64
N MET A 4 -35.84 -62.94 -8.49
CA MET A 4 -34.83 -61.88 -8.66
C MET A 4 -35.50 -60.53 -8.49
N THR A 5 -35.29 -59.98 -7.30
CA THR A 5 -35.59 -58.63 -6.84
C THR A 5 -34.55 -57.67 -7.44
N MET A 6 -34.97 -56.61 -8.14
CA MET A 6 -34.09 -55.48 -8.45
C MET A 6 -34.41 -54.32 -7.51
N LEU A 7 -33.42 -53.95 -6.69
CA LEU A 7 -33.45 -52.78 -5.81
C LEU A 7 -32.84 -51.57 -6.54
N ALA A 8 -33.50 -50.43 -6.39
CA ALA A 8 -33.05 -49.12 -6.87
C ALA A 8 -31.81 -48.61 -6.10
N GLY A 9 -30.94 -47.87 -6.80
CA GLY A 9 -29.88 -47.08 -6.19
C GLY A 9 -29.79 -45.71 -6.87
N ALA A 10 -30.47 -44.71 -6.32
CA ALA A 10 -30.32 -43.32 -6.71
C ALA A 10 -29.10 -42.73 -5.97
N ALA A 11 -28.04 -42.40 -6.71
CA ALA A 11 -26.90 -41.68 -6.15
C ALA A 11 -27.22 -40.17 -6.14
N ALA A 12 -27.41 -39.62 -4.95
CA ALA A 12 -27.54 -38.18 -4.74
C ALA A 12 -26.14 -37.54 -4.67
N THR A 13 -25.74 -36.83 -5.73
CA THR A 13 -24.49 -36.08 -5.76
C THR A 13 -24.71 -34.71 -5.12
N THR A 14 -24.34 -34.56 -3.84
CA THR A 14 -24.29 -33.25 -3.17
C THR A 14 -23.14 -32.40 -3.74
N LEU A 15 -23.49 -31.41 -4.57
CA LEU A 15 -22.56 -30.37 -5.01
C LEU A 15 -22.35 -29.37 -3.86
N LEU A 16 -21.23 -29.48 -3.15
CA LEU A 16 -20.77 -28.42 -2.23
C LEU A 16 -20.23 -27.26 -3.08
N ALA A 17 -21.08 -26.27 -3.37
CA ALA A 17 -20.64 -25.00 -3.95
C ALA A 17 -19.84 -24.22 -2.90
N ALA A 18 -18.52 -24.40 -2.88
CA ALA A 18 -17.63 -23.52 -2.14
C ALA A 18 -17.67 -22.15 -2.83
N CYS A 19 -18.40 -21.20 -2.24
CA CYS A 19 -18.34 -19.79 -2.66
C CYS A 19 -16.94 -19.25 -2.39
N HIS A 20 -16.02 -19.42 -3.33
CA HIS A 20 -14.73 -18.76 -3.32
C HIS A 20 -14.96 -17.26 -3.56
N ARG A 21 -15.15 -16.49 -2.48
CA ARG A 21 -15.17 -15.04 -2.57
C ARG A 21 -13.79 -14.59 -3.06
N THR A 22 -13.72 -14.07 -4.28
CA THR A 22 -12.49 -13.46 -4.78
C THR A 22 -12.08 -12.34 -3.81
N PRO A 23 -10.81 -12.28 -3.37
CA PRO A 23 -10.36 -11.21 -2.50
C PRO A 23 -10.59 -9.83 -3.14
N PRO A 24 -10.88 -8.78 -2.35
CA PRO A 24 -10.98 -7.42 -2.85
C PRO A 24 -9.71 -7.01 -3.61
N SER A 25 -9.87 -6.34 -4.74
CA SER A 25 -8.79 -5.86 -5.60
C SER A 25 -9.07 -4.43 -6.03
N VAL A 26 -8.01 -3.62 -6.14
CA VAL A 26 -8.07 -2.25 -6.68
C VAL A 26 -8.76 -2.22 -8.04
N LEU A 27 -8.48 -3.20 -8.91
CA LEU A 27 -9.03 -3.26 -10.28
C LEU A 27 -10.55 -3.48 -10.31
N ARG A 28 -11.15 -3.89 -9.18
CA ARG A 28 -12.59 -4.14 -9.04
C ARG A 28 -13.26 -3.18 -8.06
N ALA A 29 -12.54 -2.17 -7.57
CA ALA A 29 -13.08 -1.21 -6.63
C ALA A 29 -14.16 -0.35 -7.30
N ALA A 30 -15.34 -0.27 -6.68
CA ALA A 30 -16.41 0.62 -7.14
C ALA A 30 -15.94 2.09 -7.10
N PRO A 31 -16.55 2.98 -7.90
CA PRO A 31 -16.29 4.42 -7.80
C PRO A 31 -16.40 4.93 -6.36
N GLY A 32 -15.40 5.68 -5.90
CA GLY A 32 -15.34 6.22 -4.54
C GLY A 32 -14.96 5.22 -3.44
N ALA A 33 -14.87 3.91 -3.71
CA ALA A 33 -14.57 2.90 -2.68
C ALA A 33 -13.16 3.06 -2.08
N LEU A 34 -12.21 3.61 -2.84
CA LEU A 34 -10.85 3.90 -2.35
C LEU A 34 -10.78 5.13 -1.45
N ASP A 35 -11.81 5.99 -1.47
CA ASP A 35 -11.85 7.29 -0.78
C ASP A 35 -12.96 7.33 0.28
N ALA A 36 -13.54 6.16 0.61
CA ALA A 36 -14.57 6.05 1.61
C ALA A 36 -14.02 6.46 2.99
N PRO A 37 -14.83 7.15 3.84
CA PRO A 37 -14.38 7.57 5.16
C PRO A 37 -13.80 6.43 5.99
N ALA A 38 -12.56 6.62 6.46
CA ALA A 38 -11.88 5.71 7.37
C ALA A 38 -12.30 5.99 8.84
N PRO A 39 -11.99 5.05 9.77
CA PRO A 39 -12.03 5.34 11.20
C PRO A 39 -11.17 6.56 11.57
N ASP A 40 -11.42 7.18 12.74
CA ASP A 40 -10.68 8.36 13.21
C ASP A 40 -9.17 8.13 13.28
N SER A 41 -8.78 6.92 13.70
CA SER A 41 -7.42 6.43 13.55
C SER A 41 -7.42 4.92 13.37
N PHE A 42 -6.36 4.38 12.76
CA PHE A 42 -6.23 2.95 12.51
C PHE A 42 -4.76 2.55 12.36
N VAL A 43 -4.48 1.28 12.64
CA VAL A 43 -3.15 0.70 12.45
C VAL A 43 -3.14 -0.13 11.18
N VAL A 44 -2.23 0.18 10.28
CA VAL A 44 -1.88 -0.67 9.13
C VAL A 44 -0.59 -1.42 9.44
N ARG A 45 -0.61 -2.74 9.27
CA ARG A 45 0.59 -3.57 9.30
C ARG A 45 1.07 -3.84 7.89
N PHE A 46 2.35 -3.59 7.65
CA PHE A 46 3.09 -4.12 6.51
C PHE A 46 3.92 -5.30 6.98
N GLU A 47 3.63 -6.49 6.47
CA GLU A 47 4.53 -7.64 6.54
C GLU A 47 5.55 -7.48 5.42
N THR A 48 6.81 -7.25 5.73
CA THR A 48 7.85 -7.02 4.73
C THR A 48 8.85 -8.17 4.64
N THR A 49 9.78 -8.10 3.69
CA THR A 49 10.94 -8.99 3.63
C THR A 49 11.94 -8.81 4.78
N LYS A 50 11.82 -7.72 5.56
CA LYS A 50 12.70 -7.41 6.70
C LYS A 50 12.03 -7.57 8.07
N GLY A 51 10.73 -7.85 8.10
CA GLY A 51 9.92 -7.90 9.33
C GLY A 51 8.64 -7.08 9.22
N ASP A 52 7.94 -6.96 10.33
CA ASP A 52 6.66 -6.23 10.39
C ASP A 52 6.90 -4.74 10.69
N ILE A 53 6.13 -3.86 10.03
CA ILE A 53 6.06 -2.43 10.32
C ILE A 53 4.60 -2.09 10.62
N ASP A 54 4.35 -1.51 11.79
CA ASP A 54 3.03 -1.01 12.17
C ASP A 54 2.99 0.51 12.03
N LEU A 55 2.06 0.99 11.21
CA LEU A 55 1.80 2.40 10.94
C LEU A 55 0.52 2.81 11.65
N MET A 56 0.55 3.85 12.49
CA MET A 56 -0.64 4.50 13.02
C MET A 56 -1.02 5.68 12.11
N LEU A 57 -2.23 5.63 11.56
CA LEU A 57 -2.79 6.68 10.72
C LEU A 57 -3.82 7.49 11.49
N HIS A 58 -3.86 8.79 11.23
CA HIS A 58 -4.66 9.77 11.92
C HIS A 58 -5.49 10.58 10.93
N ARG A 59 -6.81 10.36 10.92
CA ARG A 59 -7.72 11.04 9.99
C ARG A 59 -7.83 12.54 10.29
N ASP A 60 -7.64 12.95 11.53
CA ASP A 60 -7.59 14.37 11.93
C ASP A 60 -6.34 15.10 11.44
N TRP A 61 -5.26 14.38 11.07
CA TRP A 61 -4.04 14.99 10.54
C TRP A 61 -4.15 15.26 9.04
N ALA A 62 -4.70 14.31 8.30
CA ALA A 62 -4.89 14.39 6.85
C ALA A 62 -6.09 13.50 6.44
N PRO A 63 -7.33 14.03 6.46
CA PRO A 63 -8.53 13.22 6.29
C PRO A 63 -8.61 12.53 4.93
N ARG A 64 -8.27 13.22 3.83
CA ARG A 64 -8.33 12.63 2.48
C ARG A 64 -7.25 11.56 2.32
N GLY A 65 -6.05 11.85 2.83
CA GLY A 65 -4.95 10.89 2.84
C GLY A 65 -5.27 9.64 3.65
N ALA A 66 -5.86 9.79 4.84
CA ALA A 66 -6.22 8.66 5.69
C ALA A 66 -7.32 7.79 5.06
N ASP A 67 -8.36 8.43 4.49
CA ASP A 67 -9.43 7.75 3.76
C ASP A 67 -8.84 6.95 2.58
N ARG A 68 -7.95 7.58 1.80
CA ARG A 68 -7.25 6.95 0.68
C ARG A 68 -6.40 5.74 1.10
N ILE A 69 -5.55 5.88 2.12
CA ILE A 69 -4.68 4.78 2.59
C ILE A 69 -5.55 3.60 3.05
N HIS A 70 -6.60 3.87 3.81
CA HIS A 70 -7.51 2.84 4.29
C HIS A 70 -8.15 2.07 3.12
N GLY A 71 -8.67 2.79 2.12
CA GLY A 71 -9.24 2.19 0.92
C GLY A 71 -8.23 1.35 0.13
N LEU A 72 -7.04 1.88 -0.12
CA LEU A 72 -5.96 1.19 -0.84
C LEU A 72 -5.53 -0.10 -0.14
N VAL A 73 -5.31 -0.06 1.17
CA VAL A 73 -4.95 -1.25 1.96
C VAL A 73 -6.06 -2.30 1.91
N ARG A 74 -7.33 -1.90 2.07
CA ARG A 74 -8.47 -2.84 2.03
C ARG A 74 -8.69 -3.50 0.67
N HIS A 75 -8.17 -2.91 -0.39
CA HIS A 75 -8.26 -3.43 -1.76
C HIS A 75 -6.93 -4.00 -2.27
N GLY A 76 -5.97 -4.27 -1.38
CA GLY A 76 -4.73 -4.97 -1.71
C GLY A 76 -3.75 -4.17 -2.56
N ALA A 77 -3.84 -2.82 -2.57
CA ALA A 77 -3.01 -1.97 -3.43
C ALA A 77 -1.50 -2.04 -3.10
N TYR A 78 -1.15 -2.46 -1.89
CA TYR A 78 0.23 -2.50 -1.39
C TYR A 78 0.79 -3.93 -1.28
N ASP A 79 0.00 -4.95 -1.63
CA ASP A 79 0.47 -6.34 -1.62
C ASP A 79 1.48 -6.54 -2.77
N GLY A 80 2.67 -7.05 -2.45
CA GLY A 80 3.78 -7.24 -3.40
C GLY A 80 4.51 -5.95 -3.80
N VAL A 81 4.15 -4.78 -3.23
CA VAL A 81 4.79 -3.51 -3.59
C VAL A 81 6.21 -3.42 -3.03
N ARG A 82 7.16 -3.03 -3.87
CA ARG A 82 8.57 -2.80 -3.50
C ARG A 82 8.84 -1.37 -3.03
N PHE A 83 9.80 -1.21 -2.13
CA PHE A 83 10.34 0.08 -1.70
C PHE A 83 11.34 0.61 -2.75
N PHE A 84 10.82 1.05 -3.90
CA PHE A 84 11.61 1.30 -5.10
C PHE A 84 12.61 2.47 -5.01
N ARG A 85 12.48 3.35 -4.02
CA ARG A 85 13.39 4.49 -3.83
C ARG A 85 13.68 4.66 -2.36
N ALA A 86 14.91 4.37 -1.95
CA ALA A 86 15.35 4.49 -0.56
C ALA A 86 16.61 5.33 -0.51
N VAL A 87 16.50 6.56 0.00
CA VAL A 87 17.59 7.53 0.07
C VAL A 87 17.96 7.72 1.53
N PRO A 88 19.15 7.22 1.96
CA PRO A 88 19.62 7.40 3.33
C PRO A 88 19.59 8.87 3.73
N ASN A 89 19.20 9.16 4.97
CA ASN A 89 19.03 10.53 5.46
C ASN A 89 18.02 11.35 4.64
N PHE A 90 16.99 10.71 4.07
CA PHE A 90 15.85 11.42 3.50
C PHE A 90 14.58 10.61 3.69
N VAL A 91 14.20 9.76 2.74
CA VAL A 91 12.95 8.99 2.75
C VAL A 91 13.13 7.63 2.11
N VAL A 92 12.22 6.72 2.45
CA VAL A 92 11.95 5.51 1.66
C VAL A 92 10.56 5.60 1.06
N GLN A 93 10.45 5.40 -0.25
CA GLN A 93 9.25 5.60 -1.06
C GLN A 93 8.80 4.30 -1.73
N PHE A 94 7.49 4.13 -1.80
CA PHE A 94 6.79 2.93 -2.30
C PHE A 94 5.41 3.30 -2.86
N GLY A 95 4.65 2.31 -3.31
CA GLY A 95 3.24 2.45 -3.72
C GLY A 95 2.99 2.47 -5.23
N LEU A 96 4.01 2.20 -6.04
CA LEU A 96 3.83 1.74 -7.42
C LEU A 96 3.68 0.22 -7.41
N SER A 97 2.65 -0.28 -8.09
CA SER A 97 2.36 -1.72 -8.11
C SER A 97 3.31 -2.46 -9.03
N GLY A 98 3.69 -3.68 -8.61
CA GLY A 98 4.35 -4.65 -9.48
C GLY A 98 3.43 -5.18 -10.59
N ASP A 99 2.13 -4.93 -10.52
CA ASP A 99 1.16 -5.13 -11.59
C ASP A 99 0.93 -3.81 -12.36
N PRO A 100 1.36 -3.71 -13.64
CA PRO A 100 1.13 -2.53 -14.47
C PRO A 100 -0.34 -2.13 -14.59
N ALA A 101 -1.29 -3.08 -14.54
CA ALA A 101 -2.71 -2.77 -14.60
C ALA A 101 -3.17 -1.97 -13.38
N ILE A 102 -2.71 -2.34 -12.17
CA ILE A 102 -3.01 -1.59 -10.94
C ILE A 102 -2.35 -0.20 -11.00
N SER A 103 -1.11 -0.12 -11.47
CA SER A 103 -0.41 1.17 -11.64
C SER A 103 -1.14 2.10 -12.61
N ALA A 104 -1.65 1.57 -13.73
CA ALA A 104 -2.46 2.32 -14.69
C ALA A 104 -3.78 2.78 -14.07
N GLU A 105 -4.48 1.90 -13.36
CA GLU A 105 -5.77 2.19 -12.69
C GLU A 105 -5.65 3.31 -11.66
N LEU A 106 -4.55 3.38 -10.92
CA LEU A 106 -4.34 4.36 -9.86
C LEU A 106 -3.74 5.68 -10.36
N LYS A 107 -3.12 5.71 -11.54
CA LYS A 107 -2.35 6.85 -12.08
C LYS A 107 -3.17 8.16 -12.11
N ASP A 108 -4.43 8.06 -12.48
CA ASP A 108 -5.31 9.22 -12.67
C ASP A 108 -6.32 9.40 -11.52
N ARG A 109 -6.33 8.50 -10.53
CA ARG A 109 -7.18 8.56 -9.33
C ARG A 109 -6.57 9.49 -8.28
N ARG A 110 -6.52 10.78 -8.59
CA ARG A 110 -5.92 11.81 -7.72
C ARG A 110 -6.84 12.20 -6.56
N ILE A 111 -6.24 12.53 -5.41
CA ILE A 111 -6.90 13.27 -4.32
C ILE A 111 -6.35 14.68 -4.23
N SER A 112 -7.22 15.60 -3.77
CA SER A 112 -6.78 16.93 -3.37
C SER A 112 -5.87 16.86 -2.15
N ASP A 113 -5.07 17.91 -1.99
CA ASP A 113 -4.11 17.99 -0.90
C ASP A 113 -4.80 18.26 0.44
N ASP A 114 -4.36 17.56 1.49
CA ASP A 114 -4.66 17.94 2.86
C ASP A 114 -3.73 19.06 3.32
N SER A 115 -4.19 19.88 4.27
CA SER A 115 -3.32 20.87 4.90
C SER A 115 -2.29 20.22 5.81
N VAL A 116 -1.10 20.81 5.88
CA VAL A 116 -0.04 20.32 6.78
C VAL A 116 -0.41 20.65 8.24
N ARG A 117 -0.70 19.63 9.04
CA ARG A 117 -1.05 19.75 10.48
C ARG A 117 0.00 19.18 11.43
N ARG A 118 0.95 18.42 10.90
CA ARG A 118 2.07 17.79 11.61
C ARG A 118 3.32 17.90 10.76
N SER A 119 4.47 17.95 11.42
CA SER A 119 5.76 18.12 10.77
C SER A 119 6.32 16.78 10.25
N ASN A 120 6.99 16.81 9.11
CA ASN A 120 7.70 15.68 8.50
C ASN A 120 8.98 15.35 9.29
N VAL A 121 8.81 14.74 10.47
CA VAL A 121 9.90 14.22 11.30
C VAL A 121 10.14 12.73 11.05
N ARG A 122 11.26 12.19 11.53
CA ARG A 122 11.59 10.76 11.38
C ARG A 122 10.42 9.85 11.77
N GLY A 123 10.19 8.81 10.98
CA GLY A 123 9.13 7.82 11.18
C GLY A 123 7.74 8.27 10.72
N THR A 124 7.55 9.52 10.32
CA THR A 124 6.26 9.98 9.77
C THR A 124 6.10 9.61 8.29
N LEU A 125 4.85 9.53 7.85
CA LEU A 125 4.44 9.09 6.52
C LEU A 125 3.62 10.18 5.81
N SER A 126 3.90 10.42 4.53
CA SER A 126 3.11 11.31 3.65
C SER A 126 2.99 10.71 2.26
N PHE A 127 1.98 11.15 1.49
CA PHE A 127 1.90 10.89 0.05
C PHE A 127 3.01 11.59 -0.71
N ALA A 128 3.58 10.91 -1.71
CA ALA A 128 4.38 11.53 -2.75
C ALA A 128 3.47 12.30 -3.73
N ALA A 129 4.04 13.28 -4.44
CA ALA A 129 3.30 14.14 -5.36
C ALA A 129 4.18 14.55 -6.54
N ALA A 130 3.56 14.76 -7.71
CA ALA A 130 4.16 15.37 -8.90
C ALA A 130 3.83 16.87 -9.04
N GLY A 131 3.19 17.45 -8.01
CA GLY A 131 2.67 18.82 -7.98
C GLY A 131 1.42 18.91 -7.10
N PRO A 132 0.82 20.11 -6.95
CA PRO A 132 -0.40 20.28 -6.17
C PRO A 132 -1.54 19.39 -6.66
N ASN A 133 -2.25 18.73 -5.75
CA ASN A 133 -3.42 17.88 -6.03
C ASN A 133 -3.13 16.70 -6.99
N THR A 134 -1.94 16.11 -6.90
CA THR A 134 -1.51 14.97 -7.74
C THR A 134 -1.28 13.66 -6.99
N ARG A 135 -1.66 13.60 -5.71
CA ARG A 135 -1.45 12.43 -4.85
C ARG A 135 -2.36 11.28 -5.29
N THR A 136 -1.81 10.08 -5.41
CA THR A 136 -2.55 8.87 -5.84
C THR A 136 -2.43 7.75 -4.80
N ALA A 137 -1.41 6.91 -4.91
CA ALA A 137 -1.15 5.75 -4.05
C ALA A 137 0.29 5.68 -3.54
N GLN A 138 1.21 6.47 -4.12
CA GLN A 138 2.60 6.49 -3.69
C GLN A 138 2.75 7.21 -2.36
N LEU A 139 3.49 6.60 -1.46
CA LEU A 139 3.77 7.08 -0.11
C LEU A 139 5.27 7.06 0.14
N PHE A 140 5.71 7.84 1.13
CA PHE A 140 7.06 7.73 1.67
C PHE A 140 7.07 7.79 3.20
N ILE A 141 8.04 7.11 3.80
CA ILE A 141 8.37 7.19 5.23
C ILE A 141 9.64 8.03 5.39
N ASN A 142 9.60 8.99 6.30
CA ASN A 142 10.74 9.84 6.64
C ASN A 142 11.81 9.04 7.41
N LEU A 143 13.03 8.94 6.87
CA LEU A 143 14.17 8.28 7.53
C LEU A 143 14.93 9.23 8.47
N LYS A 144 14.64 10.54 8.39
CA LYS A 144 15.15 11.59 9.27
C LYS A 144 14.13 12.71 9.38
N ASP A 145 14.47 13.76 10.11
CA ASP A 145 13.70 14.99 10.13
C ASP A 145 13.85 15.76 8.81
N ASN A 146 12.73 15.95 8.13
CA ASN A 146 12.60 16.56 6.81
C ASN A 146 11.61 17.73 6.83
N GLN A 147 11.63 18.58 7.86
CA GLN A 147 10.70 19.70 8.07
C GLN A 147 10.58 20.65 6.86
N ARG A 148 11.59 20.68 5.97
CA ARG A 148 11.50 21.39 4.69
C ARG A 148 10.29 20.97 3.84
N LEU A 149 9.83 19.72 3.96
CA LEU A 149 8.68 19.16 3.25
C LEU A 149 7.36 19.77 3.72
N ASP A 150 7.29 20.30 4.95
CA ASP A 150 6.10 20.96 5.49
C ASP A 150 5.75 22.18 4.65
N ARG A 151 6.76 22.99 4.31
CA ARG A 151 6.61 24.18 3.45
C ARG A 151 6.29 23.85 2.00
N LEU A 152 6.52 22.60 1.58
CA LEU A 152 6.18 22.09 0.26
C LEU A 152 4.78 21.42 0.22
N GLY A 153 4.05 21.45 1.34
CA GLY A 153 2.68 20.95 1.41
C GLY A 153 2.56 19.44 1.60
N PHE A 154 3.62 18.73 2.01
CA PHE A 154 3.54 17.29 2.29
C PHE A 154 2.86 17.03 3.63
N ALA A 155 1.53 16.90 3.61
CA ALA A 155 0.74 16.60 4.80
C ALA A 155 1.02 15.19 5.32
N VAL A 156 1.53 15.12 6.55
CA VAL A 156 1.72 13.86 7.28
C VAL A 156 0.36 13.23 7.59
N VAL A 157 0.21 11.96 7.24
CA VAL A 157 -1.02 11.17 7.44
C VAL A 157 -0.92 10.24 8.65
N GLY A 158 0.31 9.90 9.06
CA GLY A 158 0.56 8.99 10.16
C GLY A 158 2.04 8.78 10.43
N GLN A 159 2.35 7.76 11.22
CA GLN A 159 3.71 7.46 11.66
C GLN A 159 3.92 5.98 11.97
N VAL A 160 5.17 5.52 11.88
CA VAL A 160 5.60 4.22 12.37
C VAL A 160 5.47 4.20 13.90
N VAL A 161 4.77 3.19 14.43
CA VAL A 161 4.60 2.96 15.88
C VAL A 161 5.26 1.66 16.36
N ALA A 162 5.62 0.76 15.44
CA ALA A 162 6.51 -0.37 15.69
C ALA A 162 7.24 -0.76 14.40
N GLY A 163 8.47 -1.29 14.50
CA GLY A 163 9.27 -1.71 13.35
C GLY A 163 10.05 -0.58 12.67
N MET A 164 10.47 0.46 13.40
CA MET A 164 11.32 1.50 12.80
C MET A 164 12.71 0.95 12.45
N GLU A 165 13.22 0.02 13.25
CA GLU A 165 14.42 -0.76 12.98
C GLU A 165 14.29 -1.60 11.70
N VAL A 166 13.06 -2.07 11.37
CA VAL A 166 12.77 -2.77 10.12
C VAL A 166 12.84 -1.79 8.94
N VAL A 167 12.29 -0.58 9.11
CA VAL A 167 12.40 0.49 8.10
C VAL A 167 13.86 0.86 7.84
N ASP A 168 14.69 0.99 8.88
CA ASP A 168 16.11 1.30 8.74
C ASP A 168 16.91 0.16 8.09
N ALA A 169 16.45 -1.09 8.20
CA ALA A 169 17.08 -2.26 7.61
C ALA A 169 16.73 -2.49 6.13
N LEU A 170 15.84 -1.68 5.55
CA LEU A 170 15.49 -1.76 4.12
C LEU A 170 16.70 -1.48 3.25
N TYR A 171 16.84 -2.22 2.15
CA TYR A 171 17.97 -2.08 1.24
C TYR A 171 17.98 -0.71 0.54
N THR A 172 19.04 0.07 0.76
CA THR A 172 19.19 1.42 0.21
C THR A 172 20.21 1.53 -0.93
N GLY A 173 20.83 0.43 -1.35
CA GLY A 173 21.99 0.47 -2.25
C GLY A 173 21.70 0.99 -3.65
N TYR A 174 20.44 1.03 -4.08
CA TYR A 174 20.03 1.61 -5.37
C TYR A 174 19.73 3.12 -5.30
N GLY A 175 19.41 3.66 -4.12
CA GLY A 175 19.28 5.10 -3.89
C GLY A 175 18.14 5.78 -4.67
N GLU A 176 18.49 6.92 -5.27
CA GLU A 176 17.59 7.76 -6.08
C GLU A 176 17.34 7.16 -7.46
N GLY A 177 16.13 7.33 -8.01
CA GLY A 177 15.84 6.95 -9.39
C GLY A 177 16.56 7.80 -10.44
N ALA A 178 16.69 7.27 -11.65
CA ALA A 178 17.26 8.03 -12.77
C ALA A 178 16.42 9.29 -13.10
N PRO A 179 17.04 10.38 -13.61
CA PRO A 179 18.45 10.51 -13.97
C PRO A 179 19.37 10.93 -12.81
N ARG A 180 18.82 11.16 -11.61
CA ARG A 180 19.59 11.68 -10.46
C ARG A 180 20.35 10.60 -9.69
N GLY A 181 19.98 9.35 -9.88
CA GLY A 181 20.67 8.18 -9.34
C GLY A 181 20.53 6.96 -10.24
N GLN A 182 20.87 5.81 -9.69
CA GLN A 182 20.94 4.53 -10.41
C GLN A 182 19.76 3.60 -10.06
N GLY A 183 18.83 4.07 -9.23
CA GLY A 183 17.66 3.31 -8.82
C GLY A 183 16.58 3.21 -9.91
N PRO A 184 15.52 2.43 -9.62
CA PRO A 184 14.40 2.22 -10.53
C PRO A 184 13.81 3.52 -11.07
N THR A 185 13.46 3.55 -12.36
CA THR A 185 12.67 4.64 -12.93
C THR A 185 11.19 4.35 -12.77
N GLN A 186 10.43 5.33 -12.28
CA GLN A 186 9.00 5.16 -12.02
C GLN A 186 8.21 4.81 -13.30
N ASP A 187 8.62 5.35 -14.46
CA ASP A 187 7.99 5.04 -15.75
C ASP A 187 8.13 3.56 -16.13
N ARG A 188 9.30 2.94 -15.90
CA ARG A 188 9.49 1.51 -16.16
C ARG A 188 8.75 0.67 -15.13
N ILE A 189 8.72 1.07 -13.85
CA ILE A 189 7.87 0.38 -12.86
C ILE A 189 6.40 0.40 -13.29
N ALA A 190 5.89 1.54 -13.75
CA ALA A 190 4.49 1.67 -14.14
C ALA A 190 4.13 0.83 -15.37
N LYS A 191 5.08 0.62 -16.31
CA LYS A 191 4.84 -0.11 -17.57
C LYS A 191 5.17 -1.60 -17.49
N GLU A 192 6.25 -1.95 -16.80
CA GLU A 192 6.85 -3.30 -16.78
C GLU A 192 6.70 -3.99 -15.41
N GLY A 193 6.44 -3.21 -14.35
CA GLY A 193 6.10 -3.74 -13.03
C GLY A 193 7.19 -4.61 -12.41
N GLU A 194 6.75 -5.73 -11.84
CA GLU A 194 7.62 -6.67 -11.13
C GLU A 194 8.67 -7.32 -12.03
N ALA A 195 8.38 -7.51 -13.32
CA ALA A 195 9.35 -8.09 -14.26
C ALA A 195 10.62 -7.22 -14.36
N TYR A 196 10.45 -5.90 -14.43
CA TYR A 196 11.57 -4.95 -14.42
C TYR A 196 12.28 -4.93 -13.07
N LEU A 197 11.53 -4.83 -11.98
CA LEU A 197 12.12 -4.73 -10.64
C LEU A 197 12.88 -5.99 -10.23
N ALA A 198 12.38 -7.17 -10.57
CA ALA A 198 13.04 -8.44 -10.26
C ALA A 198 14.32 -8.64 -11.08
N ALA A 199 14.32 -8.25 -12.36
CA ALA A 199 15.48 -8.39 -13.24
C ALA A 199 16.60 -7.41 -12.88
N ASP A 200 16.27 -6.12 -12.75
CA ASP A 200 17.28 -5.06 -12.67
C ASP A 200 17.57 -4.67 -11.20
N PHE A 201 16.64 -4.92 -10.27
CA PHE A 201 16.71 -4.49 -8.87
C PHE A 201 16.34 -5.59 -7.85
N PRO A 202 16.93 -6.81 -7.96
CA PRO A 202 16.51 -7.98 -7.18
C PRO A 202 16.64 -7.81 -5.67
N ARG A 203 17.48 -6.88 -5.19
CA ARG A 203 17.72 -6.62 -3.77
C ARG A 203 16.69 -5.71 -3.10
N LEU A 204 15.73 -5.16 -3.85
CA LEU A 204 14.68 -4.32 -3.28
C LEU A 204 13.80 -5.13 -2.32
N ASP A 205 13.61 -4.59 -1.13
CA ASP A 205 12.65 -5.10 -0.17
C ASP A 205 11.21 -4.79 -0.59
N GLN A 206 10.28 -5.63 -0.13
CA GLN A 206 8.87 -5.53 -0.50
C GLN A 206 7.93 -5.70 0.68
N ILE A 207 6.77 -5.08 0.57
CA ILE A 207 5.58 -5.38 1.36
C ILE A 207 5.00 -6.67 0.79
N ARG A 208 5.10 -7.77 1.53
CA ARG A 208 4.46 -9.04 1.17
C ARG A 208 2.95 -8.92 1.31
N ARG A 209 2.49 -8.23 2.37
CA ARG A 209 1.08 -8.00 2.64
C ARG A 209 0.85 -6.75 3.46
N ALA A 210 -0.18 -5.99 3.10
CA ALA A 210 -0.68 -4.87 3.89
C ALA A 210 -2.09 -5.16 4.43
N ARG A 211 -2.35 -4.84 5.70
CA ARG A 211 -3.71 -4.97 6.28
C ARG A 211 -3.96 -3.95 7.38
N VAL A 212 -5.22 -3.58 7.55
CA VAL A 212 -5.68 -2.88 8.75
C VAL A 212 -5.79 -3.91 9.88
N VAL A 213 -5.02 -3.73 10.96
CA VAL A 213 -5.00 -4.67 12.11
C VAL A 213 -5.78 -4.16 13.31
N ARG A 214 -6.05 -2.85 13.37
CA ARG A 214 -6.80 -2.22 14.46
C ARG A 214 -7.42 -0.92 13.99
N SER A 215 -8.59 -0.58 14.51
CA SER A 215 -9.29 0.68 14.22
C SER A 215 -9.81 1.29 15.51
N PHE A 216 -9.87 2.62 15.56
CA PHE A 216 -10.38 3.37 16.70
C PHE A 216 -11.42 4.37 16.22
N THR A 217 -12.57 4.36 16.87
CA THR A 217 -13.72 5.24 16.59
C THR A 217 -14.07 6.00 17.86
N GLY A 218 -14.21 7.32 17.74
CA GLY A 218 -14.50 8.21 18.86
C GLY A 218 -13.32 9.14 19.17
N LYS A 219 -13.61 10.45 19.28
CA LYS A 219 -12.65 11.45 19.74
C LYS A 219 -12.15 11.04 21.13
N ARG A 220 -10.85 10.76 21.27
CA ARG A 220 -10.18 10.88 22.56
C ARG A 220 -9.83 12.33 22.80
#